data_AF-I3D424-F1
#
_entry.id   AF-I3D424-F1
#
_cell.length_a   1.000
_cell.length_b   1.000
_cell.length_c   1.000
_cell.angle_alpha   90.00
_cell.angle_beta   90.00
_cell.angle_gamma   90.00
#
_symmetry.space_group_name_H-M   'P 1'
#
loop_
_entity.id
_entity.type
_entity.pdbx_description
1 polymer ?
#
loop_
_entity_poly.entity_id
_entity_poly.type
_entity_poly.pdbx_seq_one_letter_code
_entity_poly.pdbx_strand_id
1 'polypeptide(L)'
;MADSNYQAVLVILNDIEANGLYKFNKEYHDEEFFINFIEFEKSFTNSFEKVIQKIDAFETEKDEIVFFAVYSLMLYVNSHLQVFEKFLKIIINSAMIKGSFDEDTSLSQMIRKICNKMQYTEKLKNSIRGLFLVDFRDAIAHQKYIIKDGAITIYPKDQREQITLNELYDDALQVRSMFHAMLDWADATEKPKTKKAILDNTINDLIHQVNTLDKKLDRLS
;
A
#
# COMPACT_ATOMS: atom_id res chain seq x y z
N MET A 1 -3.67 20.20 1.91
CA MET A 1 -4.79 19.52 2.60
C MET A 1 -4.20 18.34 3.35
N ALA A 2 -4.72 18.01 4.53
CA ALA A 2 -4.31 16.78 5.21
C ALA A 2 -4.66 15.58 4.31
N ASP A 3 -3.71 14.68 4.10
CA ASP A 3 -3.92 13.47 3.30
C ASP A 3 -5.00 12.59 3.95
N SER A 4 -6.12 12.40 3.25
CA SER A 4 -7.28 11.66 3.76
C SER A 4 -6.99 10.18 3.99
N ASN A 5 -6.11 9.58 3.19
CA ASN A 5 -5.74 8.17 3.29
C ASN A 5 -4.87 7.95 4.52
N TYR A 6 -3.89 8.84 4.74
CA TYR A 6 -3.08 8.86 5.95
C TYR A 6 -3.96 8.94 7.21
N GLN A 7 -4.88 9.92 7.25
CA GLN A 7 -5.76 10.13 8.41
C GLN A 7 -6.70 8.93 8.64
N ALA A 8 -7.23 8.35 7.57
CA ALA A 8 -8.09 7.17 7.67
C ALA A 8 -7.36 5.98 8.30
N VAL A 9 -6.10 5.74 7.91
CA VAL A 9 -5.28 4.67 8.50
C VAL A 9 -5.00 4.93 9.98
N LEU A 10 -4.62 6.15 10.37
CA LEU A 10 -4.42 6.47 11.79
C LEU A 10 -5.69 6.22 12.61
N VAL A 11 -6.86 6.62 12.12
CA VAL A 11 -8.13 6.34 12.79
C VAL A 11 -8.35 4.84 12.97
N ILE A 12 -8.13 4.04 11.93
CA ILE A 12 -8.29 2.57 11.99
C ILE A 12 -7.32 1.96 13.01
N LEU A 13 -6.05 2.36 13.01
CA LEU A 13 -5.04 1.83 13.92
C LEU A 13 -5.32 2.22 15.38
N ASN A 14 -5.70 3.48 15.61
CA ASN A 14 -6.11 3.96 16.94
C ASN A 14 -7.37 3.25 17.43
N ASP A 15 -8.34 2.99 16.55
CA ASP A 15 -9.54 2.21 16.88
C ASP A 15 -9.18 0.77 17.31
N ILE A 16 -8.28 0.11 16.57
CA ILE A 16 -7.76 -1.23 16.89
C ILE A 16 -7.13 -1.24 18.28
N GLU A 17 -6.29 -0.25 18.59
CA GLU A 17 -5.63 -0.11 19.89
C GLU A 17 -6.64 0.16 21.02
N ALA A 18 -7.53 1.13 20.84
CA ALA A 18 -8.55 1.52 21.82
C ALA A 18 -9.50 0.36 22.17
N ASN A 19 -9.73 -0.56 21.24
CA ASN A 19 -10.56 -1.76 21.44
C ASN A 19 -9.77 -2.97 21.98
N GLY A 20 -8.51 -2.79 22.37
CA GLY A 20 -7.67 -3.85 22.94
C GLY A 20 -7.33 -4.96 21.95
N LEU A 21 -7.43 -4.68 20.64
CA LEU A 21 -7.04 -5.62 19.60
C LEU A 21 -5.55 -5.56 19.29
N TYR A 22 -4.82 -4.60 19.84
CA TYR A 22 -3.38 -4.53 19.71
C TYR A 22 -2.68 -5.64 20.51
N LYS A 23 -1.76 -6.35 19.85
CA LYS A 23 -0.76 -7.22 20.47
C LYS A 23 0.39 -7.39 19.50
N PHE A 24 1.60 -7.02 19.94
CA PHE A 24 2.81 -7.27 19.17
C PHE A 24 3.13 -8.78 19.11
N ASN A 25 3.04 -9.36 17.92
CA ASN A 25 3.32 -10.75 17.62
C ASN A 25 4.75 -10.89 17.08
N LYS A 26 5.69 -11.23 17.96
CA LYS A 26 7.11 -11.43 17.62
C LYS A 26 7.35 -12.49 16.54
N GLU A 27 6.46 -13.47 16.44
CA GLU A 27 6.54 -14.55 15.44
C GLU A 27 6.47 -14.03 14.01
N TYR A 28 5.68 -12.98 13.76
CA TYR A 28 5.56 -12.35 12.44
C TYR A 28 6.49 -11.16 12.25
N HIS A 29 7.31 -10.82 13.26
CA HIS A 29 8.22 -9.68 13.20
C HIS A 29 9.45 -10.03 12.37
N ASP A 30 9.62 -9.31 11.27
CA ASP A 30 10.63 -9.56 10.25
C ASP A 30 11.34 -8.23 9.93
N GLU A 31 12.27 -7.81 10.81
CA GLU A 31 12.96 -6.52 10.70
C GLU A 31 13.67 -6.38 9.35
N GLU A 32 14.29 -7.45 8.86
CA GLU A 32 15.01 -7.46 7.59
C GLU A 32 14.07 -7.22 6.41
N PHE A 33 12.88 -7.83 6.39
CA PHE A 33 11.87 -7.53 5.37
C PHE A 33 11.49 -6.05 5.34
N PHE A 34 11.23 -5.42 6.49
CA PHE A 34 10.85 -4.00 6.51
C PHE A 34 12.00 -3.08 6.09
N ILE A 35 13.24 -3.37 6.52
CA ILE A 35 14.42 -2.63 6.07
C ILE A 35 14.55 -2.73 4.55
N ASN A 36 14.49 -3.95 4.01
CA ASN A 36 14.58 -4.19 2.56
C ASN A 36 13.44 -3.49 1.80
N PHE A 37 12.24 -3.46 2.36
CA PHE A 37 11.10 -2.77 1.74
C PHE A 37 11.29 -1.24 1.70
N ILE A 38 11.77 -0.63 2.78
CA ILE A 38 12.06 0.80 2.83
C ILE A 38 13.15 1.18 1.80
N GLU A 39 14.19 0.35 1.68
CA GLU A 39 15.24 0.54 0.66
C GLU A 39 14.70 0.36 -0.77
N PHE A 40 13.83 -0.62 -0.97
CA PHE A 40 13.10 -0.81 -2.23
C PHE A 40 12.27 0.42 -2.58
N GLU A 41 11.47 0.94 -1.65
CA GLU A 41 10.60 2.09 -1.88
C GLU A 41 11.40 3.32 -2.33
N LYS A 42 12.54 3.56 -1.65
CA LYS A 42 13.45 4.66 -1.99
C LYS A 42 14.09 4.46 -3.35
N SER A 43 14.55 3.25 -3.65
CA SER A 43 15.20 2.94 -4.92
C SER A 43 14.23 2.99 -6.08
N PHE A 44 13.02 2.43 -5.90
CA PHE A 44 11.95 2.44 -6.88
C PHE A 44 11.55 3.87 -7.20
N THR A 45 11.21 4.69 -6.21
CA THR A 45 10.73 6.05 -6.45
C THR A 45 11.77 6.88 -7.20
N ASN A 46 13.03 6.85 -6.76
CA ASN A 46 14.13 7.53 -7.45
C ASN A 46 14.33 7.06 -8.90
N SER A 47 14.24 5.75 -9.13
CA SER A 47 14.51 5.16 -10.44
C SER A 47 13.35 5.37 -11.40
N PHE A 48 12.13 5.16 -10.92
CA PHE A 48 10.91 5.35 -11.67
C PHE A 48 10.72 6.82 -12.04
N GLU A 49 11.02 7.76 -11.13
CA GLU A 49 11.08 9.17 -11.45
C GLU A 49 11.99 9.42 -12.64
N LYS A 50 13.26 8.96 -12.59
CA LYS A 50 14.24 9.12 -13.69
C LYS A 50 13.76 8.55 -15.02
N VAL A 51 13.09 7.41 -15.01
CA VAL A 51 12.50 6.80 -16.21
C VAL A 51 11.41 7.71 -16.77
N ILE A 52 10.47 8.15 -15.94
CA ILE A 52 9.39 9.06 -16.32
C ILE A 52 9.93 10.41 -16.79
N GLN A 53 11.02 10.96 -16.22
CA GLN A 53 11.60 12.22 -16.71
C GLN A 53 12.13 12.14 -18.14
N LYS A 54 12.52 10.94 -18.58
CA LYS A 54 13.14 10.69 -19.88
C LYS A 54 12.14 10.17 -20.91
N ILE A 55 10.86 10.03 -20.53
CA ILE A 55 9.85 9.39 -21.36
C ILE A 55 9.68 10.08 -22.73
N ASP A 56 9.73 11.41 -22.77
CA ASP A 56 9.64 12.20 -24.00
C ASP A 56 10.85 12.03 -24.93
N ALA A 57 11.98 11.52 -24.41
CA ALA A 57 13.17 11.26 -25.20
C ALA A 57 13.10 9.92 -25.97
N PHE A 58 12.09 9.09 -25.70
CA PHE A 58 11.87 7.83 -26.41
C PHE A 58 10.87 8.06 -27.56
N GLU A 59 11.34 8.66 -28.66
CA GLU A 59 10.50 9.09 -29.79
C GLU A 59 9.74 7.96 -30.53
N THR A 60 10.01 6.67 -30.24
CA THR A 60 9.46 5.53 -31.03
C THR A 60 8.91 4.34 -30.23
N GLU A 61 8.83 4.40 -28.90
CA GLU A 61 8.46 3.23 -28.03
C GLU A 61 7.42 3.58 -26.95
N LYS A 62 6.47 4.46 -27.28
CA LYS A 62 5.50 4.99 -26.30
C LYS A 62 4.66 3.88 -25.65
N ASP A 63 4.22 2.90 -26.43
CA ASP A 63 3.35 1.82 -25.94
C ASP A 63 4.10 0.86 -25.01
N GLU A 64 5.37 0.54 -25.33
CA GLU A 64 6.25 -0.27 -24.50
C GLU A 64 6.55 0.40 -23.16
N ILE A 65 6.76 1.71 -23.17
CA ILE A 65 7.05 2.47 -21.96
C ILE A 65 5.81 2.60 -21.09
N VAL A 66 4.63 2.82 -21.69
CA VAL A 66 3.38 2.83 -20.94
C VAL A 66 3.11 1.45 -20.34
N PHE A 67 3.37 0.36 -21.07
CA PHE A 67 3.29 -1.00 -20.52
C PHE A 67 4.24 -1.17 -19.32
N PHE A 68 5.49 -0.75 -19.45
CA PHE A 68 6.48 -0.79 -18.37
C PHE A 68 6.02 0.03 -17.16
N ALA A 69 5.46 1.22 -17.36
CA ALA A 69 4.95 2.08 -16.31
C ALA A 69 3.79 1.43 -15.55
N VAL A 70 2.80 0.90 -16.28
CA VAL A 70 1.65 0.19 -15.68
C VAL A 70 2.12 -1.03 -14.90
N TYR A 71 3.00 -1.86 -15.47
CA TYR A 71 3.50 -3.04 -14.78
C TYR A 71 4.30 -2.68 -13.52
N SER A 72 5.13 -1.65 -13.59
CA SER A 72 5.95 -1.19 -12.47
C SER A 72 5.11 -0.63 -11.32
N LEU A 73 4.10 0.21 -11.62
CA LEU A 73 3.20 0.74 -10.62
C LEU A 73 2.31 -0.37 -10.01
N MET A 74 1.85 -1.32 -10.82
CA MET A 74 1.11 -2.48 -10.34
C MET A 74 1.91 -3.26 -9.30
N LEU A 75 3.19 -3.53 -9.58
CA LEU A 75 4.08 -4.20 -8.63
C LEU A 75 4.33 -3.36 -7.39
N TYR A 76 4.55 -2.04 -7.54
CA TYR A 76 4.75 -1.14 -6.41
C TYR A 76 3.55 -1.14 -5.46
N VAL A 77 2.32 -1.01 -5.99
CA VAL A 77 1.08 -1.09 -5.23
C VAL A 77 0.97 -2.44 -4.54
N ASN A 78 1.14 -3.54 -5.26
CA ASN A 78 1.03 -4.88 -4.70
C ASN A 78 2.06 -5.16 -3.58
N SER A 79 3.28 -4.65 -3.70
CA SER A 79 4.31 -4.77 -2.66
C SER A 79 3.93 -4.04 -1.38
N HIS A 80 3.33 -2.84 -1.46
CA HIS A 80 2.81 -2.14 -0.27
C HIS A 80 1.68 -2.91 0.40
N LEU A 81 0.77 -3.50 -0.38
CA LEU A 81 -0.33 -4.30 0.16
C LEU A 81 0.19 -5.57 0.89
N GLN A 82 1.31 -6.14 0.45
CA GLN A 82 2.00 -7.21 1.19
C GLN A 82 2.59 -6.71 2.51
N VAL A 83 3.17 -5.51 2.52
CA VAL A 83 3.68 -4.88 3.74
C VAL A 83 2.55 -4.62 4.73
N PHE A 84 1.40 -4.14 4.27
CA PHE A 84 0.22 -3.95 5.13
C PHE A 84 -0.26 -5.25 5.75
N GLU A 85 -0.29 -6.32 4.95
CA GLU A 85 -0.64 -7.65 5.44
C GLU A 85 0.31 -8.08 6.57
N LYS A 86 1.62 -8.00 6.35
CA LYS A 86 2.63 -8.32 7.38
C LYS A 86 2.51 -7.42 8.61
N PHE A 87 2.36 -6.12 8.42
CA PHE A 87 2.23 -5.15 9.51
C PHE A 87 1.03 -5.47 10.38
N LEU A 88 -0.15 -5.70 9.78
CA LEU A 88 -1.35 -6.06 10.53
C LEU A 88 -1.19 -7.41 11.26
N LYS A 89 -0.47 -8.38 10.69
CA LYS A 89 -0.16 -9.67 11.37
C LYS A 89 0.68 -9.44 12.62
N ILE A 90 1.61 -8.50 12.57
CA ILE A 90 2.46 -8.13 13.71
C ILE A 90 1.66 -7.45 14.81
N ILE A 91 0.76 -6.51 14.49
CA ILE A 91 0.18 -5.63 15.52
C ILE A 91 -1.16 -6.11 16.08
N ILE A 92 -1.85 -7.05 15.43
CA ILE A 92 -3.20 -7.45 15.83
C ILE A 92 -3.20 -8.77 16.61
N ASN A 93 -3.93 -8.78 17.72
CA ASN A 93 -4.21 -9.94 18.53
C ASN A 93 -5.22 -10.87 17.84
N SER A 94 -4.72 -11.81 17.03
CA SER A 94 -5.56 -12.75 16.27
C SER A 94 -6.46 -13.62 17.16
N ALA A 95 -6.08 -13.88 18.42
CA ALA A 95 -6.90 -14.63 19.37
C ALA A 95 -8.21 -13.91 19.74
N MET A 96 -8.25 -12.58 19.62
CA MET A 96 -9.45 -11.78 19.88
C MET A 96 -10.43 -11.75 18.70
N ILE A 97 -10.04 -12.32 17.57
CA ILE A 97 -10.78 -12.28 16.30
C ILE A 97 -11.40 -13.65 16.03
N LYS A 98 -12.70 -13.66 15.67
CA LYS A 98 -13.43 -14.90 15.41
C LYS A 98 -12.78 -15.67 14.24
N GLY A 99 -12.42 -16.91 14.52
CA GLY A 99 -11.74 -17.80 13.57
C GLY A 99 -10.27 -17.45 13.32
N SER A 100 -9.67 -16.61 14.17
CA SER A 100 -8.25 -16.21 14.18
C SER A 100 -7.68 -15.81 12.80
N PHE A 101 -6.37 -15.66 12.71
CA PHE A 101 -5.62 -15.66 11.46
C PHE A 101 -4.16 -16.04 11.75
N ASP A 102 -3.52 -16.59 10.73
CA ASP A 102 -2.18 -17.17 10.71
C ASP A 102 -1.34 -16.56 9.57
N GLU A 103 -0.18 -17.16 9.30
CA GLU A 103 0.74 -16.73 8.25
C GLU A 103 0.12 -16.76 6.84
N ASP A 104 -0.79 -17.70 6.57
CA ASP A 104 -1.42 -17.88 5.26
C ASP A 104 -2.66 -17.00 5.05
N THR A 105 -3.13 -16.34 6.10
CA THR A 105 -4.32 -15.50 6.01
C THR A 105 -4.02 -14.27 5.15
N SER A 106 -4.80 -14.07 4.08
CA SER A 106 -4.61 -12.95 3.15
C SER A 106 -5.09 -11.60 3.71
N LEU A 107 -4.58 -10.50 3.16
CA LEU A 107 -5.06 -9.15 3.48
C LEU A 107 -6.59 -9.03 3.41
N SER A 108 -7.25 -9.57 2.37
CA SER A 108 -8.71 -9.54 2.26
C SER A 108 -9.39 -10.22 3.45
N GLN A 109 -8.87 -11.36 3.89
CA GLN A 109 -9.45 -12.11 4.99
C GLN A 109 -9.23 -11.36 6.30
N MET A 110 -8.05 -10.77 6.51
CA MET A 110 -7.73 -9.96 7.68
C MET A 110 -8.65 -8.74 7.78
N ILE A 111 -8.74 -7.90 6.74
CA ILE A 111 -9.58 -6.71 6.73
C ILE A 111 -11.03 -7.08 7.05
N ARG A 112 -11.57 -8.12 6.41
CA ARG A 112 -12.93 -8.62 6.70
C ARG A 112 -13.09 -9.02 8.17
N LYS A 113 -12.15 -9.79 8.71
CA LYS A 113 -12.19 -10.29 10.09
C LYS A 113 -12.08 -9.16 11.12
N ILE A 114 -11.19 -8.19 10.89
CA ILE A 114 -11.01 -7.00 11.72
C ILE A 114 -12.28 -6.16 11.71
N CYS A 115 -12.80 -5.83 10.53
CA CYS A 115 -14.03 -5.04 10.39
C CYS A 115 -15.23 -5.71 11.09
N ASN A 116 -15.34 -7.03 11.00
CA ASN A 116 -16.38 -7.78 11.70
C ASN A 116 -16.19 -7.76 13.23
N LYS A 117 -14.95 -7.87 13.71
CA LYS A 117 -14.64 -7.77 15.15
C LYS A 117 -14.97 -6.38 15.70
N MET A 118 -14.69 -5.34 14.94
CA MET A 118 -14.98 -3.94 15.27
C MET A 118 -16.45 -3.57 15.12
N GLN A 119 -17.28 -4.47 14.58
CA GLN A 119 -18.70 -4.23 14.31
C GLN A 119 -18.94 -2.99 13.42
N TYR A 120 -18.03 -2.71 12.49
CA TYR A 120 -18.19 -1.60 11.56
C TYR A 120 -19.43 -1.78 10.68
N THR A 121 -20.05 -0.67 10.29
CA THR A 121 -21.19 -0.68 9.35
C THR A 121 -20.76 -1.18 7.98
N GLU A 122 -21.65 -1.81 7.20
CA GLU A 122 -21.33 -2.31 5.86
C GLU A 122 -20.73 -1.22 4.94
N LYS A 123 -21.22 0.03 5.06
CA LYS A 123 -20.64 1.18 4.35
C LYS A 123 -19.16 1.36 4.71
N LEU A 124 -18.83 1.38 6.00
CA LEU A 124 -17.45 1.54 6.47
C LEU A 124 -16.58 0.32 6.10
N LYS A 125 -17.13 -0.90 6.15
CA LYS A 125 -16.41 -2.09 5.68
C LYS A 125 -16.01 -1.97 4.21
N ASN A 126 -16.93 -1.50 3.37
CA ASN A 126 -16.66 -1.29 1.94
C ASN A 126 -15.63 -0.18 1.72
N SER A 127 -15.70 0.92 2.49
CA SER A 127 -14.68 1.98 2.45
C SER A 127 -13.30 1.48 2.86
N ILE A 128 -13.18 0.70 3.94
CA ILE A 128 -11.90 0.12 4.37
C ILE A 128 -11.40 -0.89 3.33
N ARG A 129 -12.28 -1.70 2.74
CA ARG A 129 -11.93 -2.63 1.66
C ARG A 129 -11.35 -1.88 0.44
N GLY A 130 -11.95 -0.74 0.07
CA GLY A 130 -11.44 0.13 -0.99
C GLY A 130 -10.10 0.78 -0.61
N LEU A 131 -9.98 1.29 0.62
CA LEU A 131 -8.73 1.87 1.13
C LEU A 131 -7.55 0.89 1.05
N PHE A 132 -7.78 -0.38 1.42
CA PHE A 132 -6.76 -1.43 1.34
C PHE A 132 -6.65 -2.09 -0.05
N LEU A 133 -7.29 -1.53 -1.09
CA LEU A 133 -7.25 -2.01 -2.48
C LEU A 133 -7.44 -3.53 -2.57
N VAL A 134 -8.38 -4.07 -1.80
CA VAL A 134 -8.45 -5.51 -1.57
C VAL A 134 -8.82 -6.27 -2.86
N ASP A 135 -9.74 -5.71 -3.65
CA ASP A 135 -10.13 -6.28 -4.95
C ASP A 135 -8.95 -6.32 -5.93
N PHE A 136 -8.13 -5.26 -5.97
CA PHE A 136 -6.89 -5.22 -6.73
C PHE A 136 -5.90 -6.30 -6.25
N ARG A 137 -5.61 -6.35 -4.94
CA ARG A 137 -4.69 -7.34 -4.37
C ARG A 137 -5.11 -8.77 -4.69
N ASP A 138 -6.39 -9.09 -4.52
CA ASP A 138 -6.94 -10.40 -4.79
C ASP A 138 -6.81 -10.73 -6.29
N ALA A 139 -7.05 -9.77 -7.20
CA ALA A 139 -6.90 -9.99 -8.63
C ALA A 139 -5.45 -10.30 -9.03
N ILE A 140 -4.48 -9.53 -8.52
CA ILE A 140 -3.05 -9.77 -8.79
C ILE A 140 -2.59 -11.12 -8.24
N ALA A 141 -2.96 -11.45 -7.00
CA ALA A 141 -2.55 -12.70 -6.33
C ALA A 141 -3.01 -13.96 -7.08
N HIS A 142 -4.14 -13.87 -7.80
CA HIS A 142 -4.73 -15.00 -8.52
C HIS A 142 -4.56 -14.90 -10.04
N GLN A 143 -3.70 -14.00 -10.55
CA GLN A 143 -3.49 -13.78 -11.98
C GLN A 143 -4.79 -13.46 -12.74
N LYS A 144 -5.74 -12.77 -12.09
CA LYS A 144 -7.01 -12.32 -12.66
C LYS A 144 -6.93 -10.89 -13.17
N TYR A 145 -5.91 -10.62 -13.99
CA TYR A 145 -5.71 -9.30 -14.60
C TYR A 145 -5.08 -9.41 -15.98
N ILE A 146 -5.23 -8.35 -16.77
CA ILE A 146 -4.60 -8.18 -18.09
C ILE A 146 -4.07 -6.76 -18.18
N ILE A 147 -2.81 -6.59 -18.59
CA ILE A 147 -2.26 -5.29 -18.96
C ILE A 147 -2.39 -5.14 -20.47
N LYS A 148 -3.12 -4.12 -20.91
CA LYS A 148 -3.34 -3.85 -22.33
C LYS A 148 -3.74 -2.39 -22.54
N ASP A 149 -3.33 -1.82 -23.66
CA ASP A 149 -3.77 -0.49 -24.12
C ASP A 149 -3.53 0.60 -23.05
N GLY A 150 -2.40 0.49 -22.34
CA GLY A 150 -2.00 1.43 -21.28
C GLY A 150 -2.83 1.39 -19.99
N ALA A 151 -3.58 0.31 -19.77
CA ALA A 151 -4.35 0.10 -18.57
C ALA A 151 -4.15 -1.31 -18.02
N ILE A 152 -4.46 -1.49 -16.74
CA ILE A 152 -4.69 -2.81 -16.16
C ILE A 152 -6.19 -3.05 -16.05
N THR A 153 -6.66 -4.16 -16.61
CA THR A 153 -8.01 -4.66 -16.36
C THR A 153 -7.93 -5.75 -15.30
N ILE A 154 -8.63 -5.58 -14.19
CA ILE A 154 -8.82 -6.61 -13.17
C ILE A 154 -10.23 -7.20 -13.25
N TYR A 155 -10.38 -8.43 -12.72
CA TYR A 155 -11.66 -9.13 -12.72
C TYR A 155 -12.16 -9.44 -11.29
N PRO A 156 -12.48 -8.42 -10.47
CA PRO A 156 -13.03 -8.63 -9.15
C PRO A 156 -14.41 -9.28 -9.24
N LYS A 157 -14.55 -10.48 -8.66
CA LYS A 157 -15.82 -11.22 -8.62
C LYS A 157 -16.47 -11.36 -10.01
N ASP A 158 -15.63 -11.60 -11.02
CA ASP A 158 -16.02 -11.75 -12.44
C ASP A 158 -16.61 -10.48 -13.08
N GLN A 159 -16.53 -9.32 -12.41
CA GLN A 159 -16.82 -8.01 -12.99
C GLN A 159 -15.55 -7.43 -13.58
N ARG A 160 -15.65 -6.80 -14.75
CA ARG A 160 -14.51 -6.16 -15.41
C ARG A 160 -14.34 -4.75 -14.88
N GLU A 161 -13.18 -4.44 -14.32
CA GLU A 161 -12.79 -3.10 -13.89
C GLU A 161 -11.49 -2.73 -14.59
N GLN A 162 -11.47 -1.57 -15.24
CA GLN A 162 -10.30 -1.04 -15.92
C GLN A 162 -9.72 0.08 -15.05
N ILE A 163 -8.42 -0.02 -14.77
CA ILE A 163 -7.64 0.94 -14.01
C ILE A 163 -6.60 1.51 -14.98
N THR A 164 -6.73 2.80 -15.26
CA THR A 164 -5.83 3.56 -16.12
C THR A 164 -4.47 3.78 -15.43
N LEU A 165 -3.47 4.25 -16.18
CA LEU A 165 -2.17 4.60 -15.62
C LEU A 165 -2.30 5.65 -14.48
N ASN A 166 -3.18 6.64 -14.62
CA ASN A 166 -3.41 7.66 -13.59
C ASN A 166 -4.06 7.08 -12.35
N GLU A 167 -5.10 6.27 -12.50
CA GLU A 167 -5.76 5.64 -11.35
C GLU A 167 -4.79 4.70 -10.62
N LEU A 168 -3.95 3.97 -11.34
CA LEU A 168 -2.93 3.12 -10.74
C LEU A 168 -1.82 3.93 -10.04
N TYR A 169 -1.57 5.14 -10.54
CA TYR A 169 -0.68 6.07 -9.87
C TYR A 169 -1.30 6.67 -8.60
N ASP A 170 -2.59 7.02 -8.62
CA ASP A 170 -3.33 7.43 -7.44
C ASP A 170 -3.34 6.31 -6.37
N ASP A 171 -3.50 5.06 -6.79
CA ASP A 171 -3.36 3.89 -5.92
C ASP A 171 -1.94 3.81 -5.31
N ALA A 172 -0.90 4.10 -6.09
CA ALA A 172 0.48 4.14 -5.60
C ALA A 172 0.69 5.26 -4.56
N LEU A 173 0.08 6.43 -4.76
CA LEU A 173 0.08 7.52 -3.78
C LEU A 173 -0.66 7.12 -2.49
N GLN A 174 -1.82 6.49 -2.64
CA GLN A 174 -2.65 6.01 -1.54
C GLN A 174 -1.87 5.02 -0.67
N VAL A 175 -1.30 3.96 -1.25
CA VAL A 175 -0.57 2.96 -0.45
C VAL A 175 0.69 3.55 0.21
N ARG A 176 1.40 4.47 -0.43
CA ARG A 176 2.52 5.14 0.24
C ARG A 176 2.06 5.93 1.45
N SER A 177 1.01 6.73 1.28
CA SER A 177 0.41 7.52 2.35
C SER A 177 -0.02 6.66 3.55
N MET A 178 -0.66 5.53 3.27
CA MET A 178 -1.04 4.55 4.27
C MET A 178 0.18 3.95 4.98
N PHE A 179 1.25 3.65 4.24
CA PHE A 179 2.49 3.13 4.83
C PHE A 179 3.12 4.14 5.80
N HIS A 180 3.19 5.42 5.42
CA HIS A 180 3.66 6.47 6.32
C HIS A 180 2.82 6.58 7.60
N ALA A 181 1.49 6.51 7.48
CA ALA A 181 0.62 6.49 8.66
C ALA A 181 0.91 5.29 9.59
N MET A 182 1.20 4.10 9.03
CA MET A 182 1.59 2.94 9.82
C MET A 182 2.94 3.14 10.54
N LEU A 183 3.92 3.74 9.88
CA LEU A 183 5.22 4.06 10.48
C LEU A 183 5.07 5.08 11.62
N ASP A 184 4.36 6.18 11.37
CA ASP A 184 4.15 7.23 12.37
C ASP A 184 3.36 6.71 13.58
N TRP A 185 2.34 5.88 13.34
CA TRP A 185 1.59 5.23 14.42
C TRP A 185 2.49 4.30 15.24
N ALA A 186 3.35 3.51 14.59
CA ALA A 186 4.28 2.63 15.29
C ALA A 186 5.31 3.42 16.13
N ASP A 187 5.77 4.57 15.65
CA ASP A 187 6.74 5.44 16.33
C ASP A 187 6.12 6.32 17.44
N ALA A 188 4.81 6.61 17.38
CA ALA A 188 4.09 7.39 18.39
C ALA A 188 3.99 6.69 19.77
N THR A 189 4.26 5.39 19.84
CA THR A 189 4.32 4.62 21.09
C THR A 189 5.74 4.64 21.66
N GLU A 190 5.96 5.28 22.83
CA GLU A 190 7.31 5.44 23.41
C GLU A 190 8.14 4.14 23.43
N LYS A 191 9.25 4.05 22.63
CA LYS A 191 10.52 3.28 22.87
C LYS A 191 11.45 3.23 21.61
N PRO A 192 12.73 2.77 21.74
CA PRO A 192 13.96 3.45 22.18
C PRO A 192 14.73 4.22 21.05
N LYS A 193 15.49 5.25 21.46
CA LYS A 193 16.06 6.35 20.64
C LYS A 193 17.25 6.05 19.69
N THR A 194 17.48 4.84 19.21
CA THR A 194 18.71 4.55 18.42
C THR A 194 18.40 3.92 17.07
N LYS A 195 17.88 4.74 16.14
CA LYS A 195 17.81 4.60 14.66
C LYS A 195 16.83 5.62 14.02
N LYS A 196 16.01 6.28 14.85
CA LYS A 196 14.94 7.24 14.49
C LYS A 196 15.30 8.28 13.41
N ALA A 197 16.47 8.90 13.51
CA ALA A 197 16.88 9.93 12.55
C ALA A 197 17.06 9.43 11.11
N ILE A 198 17.32 8.13 10.90
CA ILE A 198 17.50 7.57 9.54
C ILE A 198 16.14 7.34 8.89
N LEU A 199 15.15 6.87 9.66
CA LEU A 199 13.81 6.59 9.15
C LEU A 199 13.07 7.89 8.82
N ASP A 200 13.12 8.89 9.71
CA ASP A 200 12.49 10.20 9.49
C ASP A 200 13.04 10.92 8.24
N ASN A 201 14.37 10.87 8.06
CA ASN A 201 15.01 11.44 6.86
C ASN A 201 14.64 10.64 5.60
N THR A 202 14.52 9.32 5.70
CA THR A 202 14.13 8.46 4.57
C THR A 202 12.68 8.72 4.15
N ILE A 203 11.76 8.89 5.11
CA ILE A 203 10.36 9.24 4.85
C ILE A 203 10.25 10.60 4.17
N ASN A 204 10.96 11.62 4.66
CA ASN A 204 10.94 12.95 4.05
C ASN A 204 11.50 12.95 2.61
N ASP A 205 12.58 12.21 2.37
CA ASP A 205 13.14 12.02 1.03
C ASP A 205 12.13 11.35 0.07
N LEU A 206 11.40 10.33 0.56
CA LEU A 206 10.35 9.62 -0.20
C LEU A 206 9.21 10.56 -0.57
N ILE A 207 8.71 11.36 0.36
CA ILE A 207 7.64 12.35 0.12
C ILE A 207 8.03 13.32 -1.01
N HIS A 208 9.26 13.84 -0.98
CA HIS A 208 9.74 14.78 -1.99
C HIS A 208 9.82 14.14 -3.39
N GLN A 209 10.40 12.93 -3.49
CA GLN A 209 10.56 12.24 -4.76
C GLN A 209 9.19 11.96 -5.42
N VAL A 210 8.19 11.61 -4.63
CA VAL A 210 6.88 11.33 -5.20
C VAL A 210 6.13 12.59 -5.65
N ASN A 211 6.18 13.69 -4.91
CA ASN A 211 5.60 14.95 -5.38
C ASN A 211 6.21 15.42 -6.73
N THR A 212 7.42 14.96 -7.04
CA THR A 212 8.09 15.25 -8.31
C THR A 212 7.63 14.29 -9.42
N LEU A 213 7.42 13.03 -9.09
CA LEU A 213 6.86 12.02 -9.98
C LEU A 213 5.42 12.36 -10.41
N ASP A 214 4.61 12.86 -9.48
CA ASP A 214 3.20 13.24 -9.66
C ASP A 214 3.01 14.22 -10.81
N LYS A 215 3.71 15.36 -10.72
CA LYS A 215 3.72 16.40 -11.74
C LYS A 215 4.18 15.94 -13.13
N LYS A 216 4.84 14.79 -13.23
CA LYS A 216 5.32 14.24 -14.51
C LYS A 216 4.37 13.21 -15.08
N LEU A 217 3.71 12.42 -14.24
CA LEU A 217 2.65 11.51 -14.70
C LEU A 217 1.44 12.27 -15.22
N ASP A 218 1.11 13.42 -14.62
CA ASP A 218 0.11 14.36 -15.17
C ASP A 218 0.38 14.79 -16.62
N ARG A 219 1.64 14.75 -17.07
CA ARG A 219 2.02 15.15 -18.44
C ARG A 219 1.92 14.00 -19.44
N LEU A 220 1.79 12.78 -18.96
CA LEU A 220 1.77 11.57 -19.78
C LEU A 220 0.37 11.13 -20.21
N SER A 221 -0.64 11.77 -19.63
CA SER A 221 -2.06 11.46 -19.73
C SER A 221 -2.79 12.44 -20.64
#